data_AF-A0A955DN95-F1
#
_entry.id   AF-A0A955DN95-F1
#
_cell.length_a   1.000
_cell.length_b   1.000
_cell.length_c   1.000
_cell.angle_alpha   90.00
_cell.angle_beta   90.00
_cell.angle_gamma   90.00
#
_symmetry.space_group_name_H-M   'P 1'
#
loop_
_entity.id
_entity.type
_entity.pdbx_description
1 polymer ?
#
loop_
_entity_poly.entity_id
_entity_poly.type
_entity_poly.pdbx_seq_one_letter_code
_entity_poly.pdbx_strand_id
1 'polypeptide(L)'
;GSRHQRFIVRLRGGMTVLILHNIDLVDRVPLAEGDRVRVRGEYEWNAHGGSVHWTHEDPRGWHDAGFVIHHGVLYGLLNHRGGRPIDRRPRRD
;
A
#
# COMPACT_ATOMS: atom_id res chain seq x y z
N GLY A 1 14.16 -5.32 -11.74
CA GLY A 1 12.78 -5.08 -11.32
C GLY A 1 12.78 -4.36 -9.99
N SER A 2 11.75 -3.55 -9.70
CA SER A 2 11.65 -2.84 -8.42
C SER A 2 11.31 -3.78 -7.26
N ARG A 3 11.83 -3.46 -6.08
CA ARG A 3 11.59 -4.21 -4.85
C ARG A 3 10.17 -3.95 -4.38
N HIS A 4 9.44 -5.03 -4.17
CA HIS A 4 8.10 -5.00 -3.60
C HIS A 4 8.07 -5.79 -2.30
N GLN A 5 7.47 -5.20 -1.27
CA GLN A 5 6.92 -5.97 -0.17
C GLN A 5 5.63 -6.64 -0.66
N ARG A 6 5.56 -7.96 -0.51
CA ARG A 6 4.38 -8.75 -0.86
C ARG A 6 3.74 -9.29 0.40
N PHE A 7 2.42 -9.17 0.50
CA PHE A 7 1.65 -9.74 1.60
C PHE A 7 0.22 -10.03 1.14
N ILE A 8 -0.43 -10.98 1.80
CA ILE A 8 -1.80 -11.38 1.46
C ILE A 8 -2.75 -10.74 2.46
N VAL A 9 -3.82 -10.11 1.96
CA VAL A 9 -4.90 -9.59 2.80
C VAL A 9 -6.11 -10.49 2.62
N ARG A 10 -6.67 -10.98 3.74
CA ARG A 10 -7.96 -11.65 3.77
C ARG A 10 -9.06 -10.62 3.96
N LEU A 11 -10.00 -10.59 3.03
CA LEU A 11 -11.18 -9.73 3.06
C LEU A 11 -12.31 -10.38 3.86
N ARG A 12 -13.31 -9.57 4.23
CA ARG A 12 -14.58 -10.09 4.75
C ARG A 12 -15.21 -10.99 3.67
N GLY A 13 -15.57 -12.22 4.03
CA GLY A 13 -16.05 -13.23 3.09
C GLY A 13 -15.02 -14.29 2.69
N GLY A 14 -13.79 -14.23 3.21
CA GLY A 14 -12.80 -15.29 3.06
C GLY A 14 -11.94 -15.20 1.78
N MET A 15 -12.27 -14.30 0.86
CA MET A 15 -11.42 -13.99 -0.29
C MET A 15 -10.07 -13.42 0.15
N THR A 16 -9.01 -13.78 -0.57
CA THR A 16 -7.66 -13.24 -0.37
C THR A 16 -7.21 -12.45 -1.59
N VAL A 17 -6.40 -11.43 -1.34
CA VAL A 17 -5.81 -10.59 -2.40
C VAL A 17 -4.33 -10.39 -2.11
N LEU A 18 -3.49 -10.50 -3.14
CA LEU A 18 -2.07 -10.24 -3.04
C LEU A 18 -1.80 -8.74 -3.16
N ILE A 19 -1.12 -8.15 -2.19
CA ILE A 19 -0.71 -6.75 -2.26
C ILE A 19 0.74 -6.64 -2.73
N LEU A 20 0.97 -5.79 -3.72
CA LEU A 20 2.28 -5.45 -4.27
C LEU A 20 2.63 -4.01 -3.87
N HIS A 21 3.45 -3.85 -2.83
CA HIS A 21 3.83 -2.54 -2.29
C HIS A 21 5.28 -2.20 -2.66
N ASN A 22 5.48 -1.26 -3.58
CA ASN A 22 6.78 -0.91 -4.11
C ASN A 22 7.63 -0.12 -3.10
N ILE A 23 8.53 -0.81 -2.40
CA ILE A 23 9.37 -0.24 -1.33
C ILE A 23 10.63 0.47 -1.83
N ASP A 24 10.83 0.54 -3.15
CA ASP A 24 11.82 1.47 -3.70
C ASP A 24 11.29 2.91 -3.68
N LEU A 25 9.96 3.10 -3.70
CA LEU A 25 9.33 4.41 -3.74
C LEU A 25 8.89 4.91 -2.36
N VAL A 26 8.48 3.99 -1.48
CA VAL A 26 7.86 4.30 -0.19
C VAL A 26 8.40 3.41 0.94
N ASP A 27 8.15 3.80 2.19
CA ASP A 27 8.53 3.05 3.38
C ASP A 27 7.89 1.64 3.41
N ARG A 28 8.67 0.65 3.87
CA ARG A 28 8.15 -0.70 4.15
C ARG A 28 7.12 -0.65 5.28
N VAL A 29 6.03 -1.40 5.14
CA VAL A 29 5.00 -1.53 6.18
C VAL A 29 5.45 -2.57 7.22
N PRO A 30 5.53 -2.25 8.52
CA PRO A 30 6.00 -3.15 9.57
C PRO A 30 4.88 -4.12 10.00
N LEU A 31 4.46 -4.99 9.08
CA LEU A 31 3.35 -5.92 9.26
C LEU A 31 3.76 -7.19 10.01
N ALA A 32 2.85 -7.68 10.85
CA ALA A 32 2.82 -9.03 11.39
C ALA A 32 1.56 -9.77 10.92
N GLU A 33 1.57 -11.10 11.02
CA GLU A 33 0.38 -11.91 10.72
C GLU A 33 -0.78 -11.55 11.65
N GLY A 34 -1.98 -11.40 11.09
CA GLY A 34 -3.18 -11.01 11.83
C GLY A 34 -3.40 -9.50 11.94
N ASP A 35 -2.42 -8.68 11.54
CA ASP A 35 -2.57 -7.22 11.51
C ASP A 35 -3.71 -6.79 10.58
N ARG A 36 -4.37 -5.70 10.98
CA ARG A 36 -5.39 -5.04 10.15
C ARG A 36 -4.78 -3.90 9.37
N VAL A 37 -5.06 -3.89 8.07
CA VAL A 37 -4.65 -2.83 7.15
C VAL A 37 -5.83 -2.30 6.37
N ARG A 38 -5.75 -1.04 5.96
CA ARG A 38 -6.57 -0.49 4.88
C ARG A 38 -5.67 -0.33 3.67
N VAL A 39 -6.11 -0.77 2.50
CA VAL A 39 -5.33 -0.67 1.27
C VAL A 39 -6.16 0.08 0.24
N ARG A 40 -5.54 1.02 -0.46
CA ARG A 40 -6.05 1.63 -1.69
C ARG A 40 -5.00 1.40 -2.78
N GLY A 41 -5.46 0.98 -3.94
CA GLY A 41 -4.62 0.76 -5.11
C GLY A 41 -5.49 0.29 -6.27
N GLU A 42 -4.86 -0.06 -7.36
CA GLU A 42 -5.53 -0.66 -8.50
C GLU A 42 -5.66 -2.17 -8.28
N TYR A 43 -6.84 -2.72 -8.57
CA TYR A 43 -7.09 -4.16 -8.52
C TYR A 43 -6.94 -4.77 -9.91
N GLU A 44 -6.15 -5.84 -9.99
CA GLU A 44 -5.98 -6.64 -11.20
C GLU A 44 -6.36 -8.08 -10.90
N TRP A 45 -6.97 -8.75 -11.88
CA TRP A 45 -7.35 -10.16 -11.79
C TRP A 45 -6.73 -10.97 -12.92
N ASN A 46 -6.17 -12.13 -12.58
CA ASN A 46 -5.70 -13.11 -13.57
C ASN A 46 -5.99 -14.55 -13.11
N ALA A 47 -5.50 -15.54 -13.87
CA ALA A 47 -5.70 -16.97 -13.58
C ALA A 47 -5.12 -17.43 -12.22
N HIS A 48 -4.22 -16.65 -11.61
CA HIS A 48 -3.61 -16.91 -10.30
C HIS A 48 -4.33 -16.19 -9.15
N GLY A 49 -5.35 -15.38 -9.44
CA GLY A 49 -6.14 -14.65 -8.45
C GLY A 49 -6.00 -13.12 -8.56
N GLY A 50 -6.46 -12.42 -7.53
CA GLY A 50 -6.48 -10.97 -7.47
C GLY A 50 -5.21 -10.39 -6.86
N SER A 51 -4.66 -9.36 -7.48
CA SER A 51 -3.61 -8.51 -6.91
C SER A 51 -4.04 -7.06 -6.81
N VAL A 52 -3.48 -6.35 -5.83
CA VAL A 52 -3.56 -4.90 -5.74
C VAL A 52 -2.17 -4.31 -5.83
N HIS A 53 -2.01 -3.37 -6.74
CA HIS A 53 -0.78 -2.63 -6.99
C HIS A 53 -1.06 -1.12 -6.97
N TRP A 54 -0.10 -0.29 -7.37
CA TRP A 54 -0.20 1.17 -7.21
C TRP A 54 -0.56 1.61 -5.79
N THR A 55 -0.02 0.94 -4.78
CA THR A 55 -0.28 1.25 -3.36
C THR A 55 0.61 2.39 -2.84
N HIS A 56 0.91 3.35 -3.72
CA HIS A 56 1.72 4.54 -3.47
C HIS A 56 1.30 5.68 -4.40
N GLU A 57 1.77 6.88 -4.10
CA GLU A 57 1.75 8.02 -5.00
C GLU A 57 2.59 7.74 -6.25
N ASP A 58 2.05 8.02 -7.43
CA ASP A 58 2.82 7.96 -8.67
C ASP A 58 3.75 9.19 -8.77
N PRO A 59 5.08 9.03 -8.84
CA PRO A 59 6.01 10.15 -9.01
C PRO A 59 5.74 11.01 -10.24
N ARG A 60 5.10 10.45 -11.27
CA ARG A 60 4.76 11.16 -12.52
C ARG A 60 3.34 11.72 -12.52
N GLY A 61 2.50 11.32 -11.56
CA GLY A 61 1.11 11.76 -11.46
C GLY A 61 0.22 11.32 -12.63
N TRP A 62 0.57 10.24 -13.33
CA TRP A 62 -0.22 9.66 -14.41
C TRP A 62 -1.24 8.66 -13.91
N HIS A 63 -0.97 8.06 -12.75
CA HIS A 63 -1.83 7.09 -12.10
C HIS A 63 -2.42 7.63 -10.80
N ASP A 64 -3.65 7.20 -10.49
CA ASP A 64 -4.27 7.45 -9.19
C ASP A 64 -3.39 6.90 -8.05
N ALA A 65 -3.11 7.75 -7.06
CA ALA A 65 -2.30 7.39 -5.92
C ALA A 65 -2.99 6.37 -5.00
N GLY A 66 -2.27 5.34 -4.58
CA GLY A 66 -2.72 4.42 -3.53
C GLY A 66 -1.95 4.54 -2.24
N PHE A 67 -2.26 3.65 -1.30
CA PHE A 67 -1.62 3.58 0.01
C PHE A 67 -1.91 2.27 0.73
N VAL A 68 -1.16 2.03 1.80
CA VAL A 68 -1.46 1.12 2.90
C VAL A 68 -1.56 1.94 4.19
N ILE A 69 -2.60 1.74 4.99
CA ILE A 69 -2.69 2.27 6.34
C ILE A 69 -2.58 1.10 7.32
N HIS A 70 -1.58 1.17 8.20
CA HIS A 70 -1.34 0.20 9.27
C HIS A 70 -1.24 0.94 10.60
N HIS A 71 -2.02 0.53 11.60
CA HIS A 71 -2.08 1.18 12.92
C HIS A 71 -2.27 2.71 12.88
N GLY A 72 -3.01 3.21 11.89
CA GLY A 72 -3.23 4.65 11.69
C GLY A 72 -1.99 5.39 11.15
N VAL A 73 -1.05 4.68 10.54
CA VAL A 73 0.12 5.24 9.85
C VAL A 73 -0.05 5.02 8.36
N LEU A 74 0.08 6.09 7.57
CA LEU A 74 0.00 6.05 6.10
C LEU A 74 1.36 5.65 5.48
N TYR A 75 1.35 4.63 4.62
CA TYR A 75 2.45 4.16 3.79
C TYR A 75 2.04 4.27 2.33
N GLY A 76 2.66 5.16 1.58
CA GLY A 76 2.22 5.45 0.20
C GLY A 76 2.69 6.81 -0.31
N LEU A 77 3.17 7.68 0.58
CA LEU A 77 3.85 8.90 0.20
C LEU A 77 5.31 8.62 -0.16
N LEU A 78 5.80 9.26 -1.22
CA LEU A 78 7.17 9.08 -1.70
C LEU A 78 8.20 9.49 -0.65
N ASN A 79 9.27 8.69 -0.53
CA ASN A 79 10.35 8.93 0.44
C ASN A 79 11.12 10.24 0.22
N HIS A 80 11.02 10.84 -0.97
CA HIS A 80 11.76 12.04 -1.36
C HIS A 80 10.83 13.22 -1.66
N ARG A 81 10.22 13.80 -0.63
CA ARG A 81 9.86 15.22 -0.61
C ARG A 81 10.62 15.88 0.54
N GLY A 82 11.65 16.66 0.20
CA GLY A 82 12.63 17.21 1.14
C GLY A 82 12.07 18.19 2.18
N GLY A 83 11.37 17.70 3.19
CA GLY A 83 10.92 18.54 4.30
C GLY A 83 10.00 17.83 5.29
N ARG A 84 10.59 17.48 6.45
CA ARG A 84 9.95 17.04 7.71
C ARG A 84 9.11 15.75 7.67
N PRO A 85 9.02 15.01 8.78
CA PRO A 85 8.07 13.91 8.90
C PRO A 85 6.66 14.48 8.73
N ILE A 86 5.97 14.11 7.65
CA ILE A 86 4.55 14.35 7.51
C ILE A 86 3.88 13.59 8.66
N ASP A 87 3.05 14.27 9.45
CA ASP A 87 2.24 13.62 10.49
C ASP A 87 1.51 12.45 9.84
N ARG A 88 1.94 11.23 10.20
CA ARG A 88 1.56 10.00 9.51
C ARG A 88 0.15 9.55 9.86
N ARG A 89 -0.57 10.30 10.71
CA ARG A 89 -1.94 10.00 11.09
C ARG A 89 -2.90 10.41 9.96
N PRO A 90 -3.73 9.51 9.44
CA PRO A 90 -4.79 9.91 8.52
C PRO A 90 -5.70 10.90 9.25
N ARG A 91 -6.10 11.98 8.56
CA ARG A 91 -7.17 12.85 9.05
C ARG A 91 -8.39 11.95 9.29
N ARG A 92 -8.90 11.94 10.53
CA ARG A 92 -10.18 11.32 10.83
C ARG A 92 -11.25 12.11 10.08
N ASP A 93 -11.97 11.44 9.20
CA ASP A 93 -13.29 11.82 8.73
C ASP A 93 -14.33 11.69 9.85
#